data_AF-A0A9E1QX87-F1
#
_entry.id   AF-A0A9E1QX87-F1
#
_cell.length_a   1.000
_cell.length_b   1.000
_cell.length_c   1.000
_cell.angle_alpha   90.00
_cell.angle_beta   90.00
_cell.angle_gamma   90.00
#
_symmetry.space_group_name_H-M   'P 1'
#
loop_
_entity.id
_entity.type
_entity.pdbx_description
1 polymer ?
#
loop_
_entity_poly.entity_id
_entity_poly.type
_entity_poly.pdbx_seq_one_letter_code
_entity_poly.pdbx_strand_id
1 'polypeptide(L)'
;YPNNFDLVNKMSKLVREEMRHFEQVIHIMKTRGIEYYNIDASKYASGLRKKIRTYEPARLIDTLIVGAFIEARSCERFSKLAPYLDKDLKKFYLSLLKSEGRHFEDYLNLAKKISDSSFDDRVKVMRKQELLLIQNSDDEFFFHSGCP
;
A
#
# COMPACT_ATOMS: atom_id res chain seq x y z
N TYR A 1 -12.06 -9.67 11.29
CA TYR A 1 -13.28 -8.89 11.63
C TYR A 1 -14.49 -9.40 10.85
N PRO A 2 -14.92 -10.67 11.02
CA PRO A 2 -15.97 -11.27 10.20
C PRO A 2 -17.35 -10.60 10.39
N ASN A 3 -17.59 -10.02 11.57
CA ASN A 3 -18.88 -9.42 11.92
C ASN A 3 -19.04 -7.97 11.45
N ASN A 4 -17.99 -7.35 10.87
CA ASN A 4 -18.09 -6.00 10.31
C ASN A 4 -18.36 -6.11 8.80
N PHE A 5 -19.64 -6.24 8.44
CA PHE A 5 -20.07 -6.41 7.05
C PHE A 5 -19.51 -5.35 6.13
N ASP A 6 -19.49 -4.11 6.60
CA ASP A 6 -18.98 -2.97 5.85
C ASP A 6 -17.50 -3.16 5.50
N LEU A 7 -16.66 -3.44 6.50
CA LEU A 7 -15.24 -3.73 6.29
C LEU A 7 -15.04 -4.94 5.37
N VAL A 8 -15.74 -6.06 5.61
CA VAL A 8 -15.60 -7.28 4.81
C VAL A 8 -15.95 -7.04 3.34
N ASN A 9 -17.06 -6.34 3.06
CA ASN A 9 -17.50 -6.05 1.70
C ASN A 9 -16.51 -5.12 0.97
N LYS A 10 -15.98 -4.09 1.64
CA LYS A 10 -14.94 -3.21 1.05
C LYS A 10 -13.64 -3.99 0.78
N MET A 11 -13.16 -4.75 1.75
CA MET A 11 -11.93 -5.55 1.59
C MET A 11 -12.06 -6.62 0.50
N SER A 12 -13.23 -7.27 0.36
CA SER A 12 -13.50 -8.24 -0.71
C SER A 12 -13.45 -7.61 -2.11
N LYS A 13 -13.91 -6.36 -2.27
CA LYS A 13 -13.79 -5.62 -3.54
C LYS A 13 -12.34 -5.25 -3.83
N LEU A 14 -11.62 -4.75 -2.83
CA LEU A 14 -10.22 -4.38 -2.94
C LEU A 14 -9.35 -5.58 -3.34
N VAL A 15 -9.48 -6.72 -2.65
CA VAL A 15 -8.71 -7.94 -2.97
C VAL A 15 -8.92 -8.40 -4.41
N ARG A 16 -10.15 -8.33 -4.94
CA ARG A 16 -10.41 -8.68 -6.35
C ARG A 16 -9.78 -7.69 -7.32
N GLU A 17 -9.68 -6.42 -6.94
CA GLU A 17 -8.99 -5.41 -7.73
C GLU A 17 -7.49 -5.65 -7.75
N GLU A 18 -6.88 -5.89 -6.60
CA GLU A 18 -5.45 -6.21 -6.50
C GLU A 18 -5.06 -7.50 -7.22
N MET A 19 -5.93 -8.51 -7.21
CA MET A 19 -5.69 -9.72 -7.99
C MET A 19 -5.67 -9.44 -9.49
N ARG A 20 -6.50 -8.53 -9.99
CA ARG A 20 -6.46 -8.11 -11.40
C ARG A 20 -5.18 -7.34 -11.72
N HIS A 21 -4.72 -6.46 -10.82
CA HIS A 21 -3.43 -5.78 -10.99
C HIS A 21 -2.27 -6.79 -11.04
N PHE A 22 -2.28 -7.79 -10.14
CA PHE A 22 -1.29 -8.86 -10.13
C PHE A 22 -1.26 -9.63 -11.46
N GLU A 23 -2.43 -10.06 -11.96
CA GLU A 23 -2.53 -10.74 -13.26
C GLU A 23 -2.00 -9.88 -14.42
N GLN A 24 -2.26 -8.56 -14.40
CA GLN A 24 -1.73 -7.62 -15.40
C GLN A 24 -0.20 -7.52 -15.33
N VAL A 25 0.39 -7.48 -14.13
CA VAL A 25 1.86 -7.48 -13.95
C VAL A 25 2.46 -8.77 -14.50
N ILE A 26 1.88 -9.94 -14.19
CA ILE A 26 2.34 -11.23 -14.72
C ILE A 26 2.31 -11.25 -16.25
N HIS A 27 1.25 -10.72 -16.86
CA HIS A 27 1.15 -10.62 -18.30
C HIS A 27 2.26 -9.72 -18.88
N ILE A 28 2.50 -8.55 -18.28
CA ILE A 28 3.57 -7.63 -18.70
C ILE A 28 4.96 -8.26 -18.56
N MET A 29 5.22 -8.99 -17.46
CA MET A 29 6.48 -9.71 -17.27
C MET A 29 6.68 -10.73 -18.40
N LYS A 30 5.66 -11.55 -18.68
CA LYS A 30 5.70 -12.55 -19.75
C LYS A 30 5.94 -11.94 -21.12
N THR A 31 5.25 -10.86 -21.49
CA THR A 31 5.43 -10.22 -22.80
C THR A 31 6.80 -9.58 -22.98
N ARG A 32 7.46 -9.22 -21.86
CA ARG A 32 8.82 -8.66 -21.84
C ARG A 32 9.92 -9.68 -21.65
N GLY A 33 9.59 -10.97 -21.59
CA GLY A 33 10.57 -12.04 -21.35
C GLY A 33 11.21 -12.00 -19.96
N ILE A 34 10.53 -11.39 -18.98
CA ILE A 34 10.97 -11.34 -17.59
C ILE A 34 10.50 -12.62 -16.91
N GLU A 35 11.44 -13.43 -16.45
CA GLU A 35 11.13 -14.66 -15.70
C GLU A 35 10.57 -14.31 -14.31
N TYR A 36 9.60 -15.12 -13.86
CA TYR A 36 8.96 -14.95 -12.56
C TYR A 36 9.71 -15.75 -11.51
N TYR A 37 10.31 -15.05 -10.54
CA TYR A 37 10.95 -15.66 -9.38
C TYR A 37 10.28 -15.19 -8.09
N ASN A 38 10.44 -15.98 -7.04
CA ASN A 38 10.07 -15.56 -5.71
C ASN A 38 11.12 -14.56 -5.20
N ILE A 39 10.67 -13.39 -4.76
CA ILE A 39 11.52 -12.36 -4.18
C ILE A 39 11.04 -12.14 -2.74
N ASP A 40 11.99 -12.01 -1.81
CA ASP A 40 11.68 -11.74 -0.41
C ASP A 40 10.89 -10.44 -0.24
N ALA A 41 10.15 -10.35 0.87
CA ALA A 41 9.36 -9.15 1.16
C ALA A 41 10.25 -8.03 1.71
N SER A 42 10.04 -6.80 1.23
CA SER A 42 10.73 -5.62 1.75
C SER A 42 10.45 -5.36 3.24
N LYS A 43 11.37 -4.61 3.89
CA LYS A 43 11.25 -4.17 5.29
C LYS A 43 10.15 -3.14 5.52
N TYR A 44 9.56 -2.56 4.46
CA TYR A 44 8.63 -1.42 4.54
C TYR A 44 7.33 -1.77 5.28
N ALA A 45 6.54 -2.71 4.75
CA ALA A 45 5.23 -3.05 5.31
C ALA A 45 5.38 -3.67 6.71
N SER A 46 6.39 -4.51 6.92
CA SER A 46 6.69 -5.09 8.24
C SER A 46 7.14 -4.00 9.23
N GLY A 47 7.93 -3.02 8.79
CA GLY A 47 8.35 -1.87 9.58
C GLY A 47 7.19 -1.00 10.06
N LEU A 48 6.20 -0.74 9.20
CA LEU A 48 4.97 -0.02 9.57
C LEU A 48 4.14 -0.82 10.58
N ARG A 49 3.98 -2.14 10.35
CA ARG A 49 3.21 -3.03 11.24
C ARG A 49 3.76 -3.07 12.66
N LYS A 50 5.06 -2.82 12.89
CA LYS A 50 5.65 -2.71 14.24
C LYS A 50 5.05 -1.59 15.09
N LYS A 51 4.37 -0.61 14.49
CA LYS A 51 3.71 0.48 15.22
C LYS A 51 2.23 0.20 15.54
N ILE A 52 1.67 -0.91 15.09
CA ILE A 52 0.26 -1.29 15.32
C ILE A 52 0.06 -1.68 16.80
N ARG A 53 -0.94 -1.07 17.45
CA ARG A 53 -1.38 -1.44 18.80
C ARG A 53 -1.96 -2.86 18.82
N THR A 54 -1.85 -3.55 19.96
CA THR A 54 -2.23 -4.98 20.08
C THR A 54 -3.66 -5.22 20.55
N TYR A 55 -4.35 -4.20 21.04
CA TYR A 55 -5.71 -4.29 21.60
C TYR A 55 -6.76 -3.69 20.67
N GLU A 56 -7.98 -4.19 20.73
CA GLU A 56 -9.11 -3.66 19.95
C GLU A 56 -9.82 -2.50 20.67
N PRO A 57 -10.43 -1.54 19.94
CA PRO A 57 -10.49 -1.42 18.47
C PRO A 57 -9.26 -0.73 17.84
N ALA A 58 -8.29 -0.33 18.69
CA ALA A 58 -7.09 0.40 18.32
C ALA A 58 -6.23 -0.31 17.25
N ARG A 59 -6.13 -1.64 17.34
CA ARG A 59 -5.42 -2.49 16.37
C ARG A 59 -6.03 -2.37 14.98
N LEU A 60 -7.35 -2.43 14.85
CA LEU A 60 -8.03 -2.27 13.56
C LEU A 60 -7.74 -0.90 12.95
N ILE A 61 -7.89 0.17 13.74
CA ILE A 61 -7.63 1.54 13.29
C ILE A 61 -6.20 1.67 12.76
N ASP A 62 -5.22 1.20 13.53
CA ASP A 62 -3.81 1.27 13.13
C ASP A 62 -3.53 0.43 11.88
N THR A 63 -4.17 -0.74 11.75
CA THR A 63 -4.04 -1.60 10.56
C THR A 63 -4.56 -0.89 9.30
N LEU A 64 -5.71 -0.22 9.40
CA LEU A 64 -6.30 0.52 8.30
C LEU A 64 -5.47 1.76 7.93
N ILE A 65 -4.93 2.47 8.94
CA ILE A 65 -4.01 3.60 8.69
C ILE A 65 -2.74 3.10 7.98
N VAL A 66 -2.17 1.95 8.39
CA VAL A 66 -1.03 1.35 7.69
C VAL A 66 -1.38 1.02 6.24
N GLY A 67 -2.55 0.43 5.98
CA GLY A 67 -3.07 0.22 4.63
C GLY A 67 -3.07 1.52 3.82
N ALA A 68 -3.67 2.58 4.36
CA ALA A 68 -3.71 3.89 3.72
C ALA A 68 -2.29 4.42 3.36
N PHE A 69 -1.30 4.30 4.26
CA PHE A 69 0.07 4.74 3.95
C PHE A 69 0.73 3.91 2.84
N ILE A 70 0.45 2.60 2.76
CA ILE A 70 0.98 1.75 1.68
C ILE A 70 0.43 2.21 0.33
N GLU A 71 -0.90 2.32 0.20
CA GLU A 71 -1.56 2.78 -1.04
C GLU A 71 -1.12 4.20 -1.43
N ALA A 72 -1.03 5.11 -0.46
CA ALA A 72 -0.59 6.48 -0.72
C ALA A 72 0.85 6.55 -1.24
N ARG A 73 1.76 5.73 -0.68
CA ARG A 73 3.15 5.66 -1.16
C ARG A 73 3.24 5.00 -2.53
N SER A 74 2.47 3.94 -2.77
CA SER A 74 2.38 3.30 -4.09
C SER A 74 1.94 4.31 -5.15
N CYS A 75 0.87 5.06 -4.89
CA CYS A 75 0.38 6.12 -5.78
C CYS A 75 1.47 7.18 -6.06
N GLU A 76 2.16 7.66 -5.02
CA GLU A 76 3.25 8.63 -5.19
C GLU A 76 4.41 8.07 -6.03
N ARG A 77 4.85 6.84 -5.78
CA ARG A 77 5.94 6.20 -6.54
C ARG A 77 5.55 5.91 -7.99
N PHE A 78 4.35 5.41 -8.26
CA PHE A 78 3.86 5.24 -9.63
C PHE A 78 3.88 6.57 -10.38
N SER A 79 3.48 7.67 -9.74
CA SER A 79 3.46 9.01 -10.34
C SER A 79 4.87 9.51 -10.64
N LYS A 80 5.82 9.27 -9.72
CA LYS A 80 7.22 9.64 -9.89
C LYS A 80 7.95 8.81 -10.95
N LEU A 81 7.63 7.52 -11.08
CA LEU A 81 8.28 6.63 -12.03
C LEU A 81 7.71 6.77 -13.45
N ALA A 82 6.39 6.96 -13.60
CA ALA A 82 5.72 6.96 -14.89
C ALA A 82 6.35 7.85 -15.99
N PRO A 83 6.89 9.06 -15.71
CA PRO A 83 7.57 9.88 -16.71
C PRO A 83 8.82 9.25 -17.33
N TYR A 84 9.47 8.31 -16.64
CA TYR A 84 10.73 7.68 -17.06
C TYR A 84 10.54 6.32 -17.73
N LEU A 85 9.30 5.85 -17.85
CA LEU A 85 8.98 4.54 -18.42
C LEU A 85 8.65 4.65 -19.91
N ASP A 86 8.81 3.54 -20.63
CA ASP A 86 8.31 3.41 -21.98
C ASP A 86 6.78 3.59 -22.04
N LYS A 87 6.26 3.78 -23.26
CA LYS A 87 4.85 4.12 -23.49
C LYS A 87 3.87 3.15 -22.83
N ASP A 88 4.13 1.85 -22.89
CA ASP A 88 3.19 0.84 -22.41
C ASP A 88 3.22 0.74 -20.89
N LEU A 89 4.42 0.73 -20.28
CA LEU A 89 4.56 0.75 -18.82
C LEU A 89 4.07 2.05 -18.21
N LYS A 90 4.36 3.20 -18.85
CA LYS A 90 3.83 4.50 -18.42
C LYS A 90 2.31 4.48 -18.39
N LYS A 91 1.66 4.00 -19.45
CA LYS A 91 0.20 3.89 -19.50
C LYS A 91 -0.33 2.98 -18.39
N PHE A 92 0.33 1.85 -18.16
CA PHE A 92 -0.05 0.92 -17.09
C PHE A 92 0.09 1.56 -15.71
N TYR A 93 1.24 2.14 -15.38
CA TYR A 93 1.49 2.78 -14.07
C TYR A 93 0.55 3.95 -13.82
N LEU A 94 0.26 4.77 -14.84
CA LEU A 94 -0.74 5.84 -14.73
C LEU A 94 -2.15 5.30 -14.52
N SER A 95 -2.47 4.11 -15.04
CA SER A 95 -3.78 3.47 -14.80
C SER A 95 -3.95 3.01 -13.35
N LEU A 96 -2.86 2.61 -12.69
CA LEU A 96 -2.85 2.20 -11.28
C LEU A 96 -3.04 3.40 -10.34
N LEU A 97 -2.57 4.60 -10.69
CA LEU A 97 -2.74 5.80 -9.84
C LEU A 97 -4.18 6.03 -9.37
N LYS A 98 -5.15 5.79 -10.25
CA LYS A 98 -6.57 6.00 -9.93
C LYS A 98 -7.13 4.93 -9.00
N SER A 99 -6.65 3.69 -9.06
CA SER A 99 -7.04 2.65 -8.09
C SER A 99 -6.39 2.91 -6.74
N GLU A 100 -5.08 3.13 -6.70
CA GLU A 100 -4.31 3.38 -5.47
C GLU A 100 -4.85 4.60 -4.69
N GLY A 101 -5.19 5.68 -5.39
CA GLY A 101 -5.82 6.86 -4.77
C GLY A 101 -7.17 6.54 -4.11
N ARG A 102 -8.00 5.70 -4.75
CA ARG A 102 -9.27 5.25 -4.17
C ARG A 102 -9.05 4.30 -3.00
N HIS A 103 -8.09 3.38 -3.08
CA HIS A 103 -7.79 2.44 -2.01
C HIS A 103 -7.28 3.16 -0.77
N PHE A 104 -6.41 4.15 -0.95
CA PHE A 104 -6.01 5.07 0.12
C PHE A 104 -7.21 5.70 0.82
N GLU A 105 -8.13 6.30 0.05
CA GLU A 105 -9.35 6.93 0.60
C GLU A 105 -10.24 5.91 1.32
N ASP A 106 -10.43 4.72 0.75
CA ASP A 106 -11.24 3.65 1.33
C ASP A 106 -10.68 3.20 2.69
N TYR A 107 -9.36 2.95 2.79
CA TYR A 107 -8.71 2.62 4.06
C TYR A 107 -8.88 3.73 5.10
N LEU A 108 -8.65 4.98 4.71
CA LEU A 108 -8.75 6.12 5.61
C LEU A 108 -10.18 6.34 6.12
N ASN A 109 -11.17 6.18 5.23
CA ASN A 109 -12.59 6.30 5.56
C ASN A 109 -13.05 5.16 6.49
N LEU A 110 -12.58 3.94 6.26
CA LEU A 110 -12.84 2.82 7.17
C LEU A 110 -12.25 3.07 8.56
N ALA A 111 -11.04 3.62 8.63
CA ALA A 111 -10.38 3.93 9.90
C ALA A 111 -11.14 5.02 10.68
N LYS A 112 -11.55 6.10 10.00
CA LYS A 112 -12.32 7.22 10.60
C LYS A 112 -13.66 6.78 11.19
N LYS A 113 -14.31 5.77 10.61
CA LYS A 113 -15.61 5.26 11.09
C LYS A 113 -15.57 4.58 12.46
N ILE A 114 -14.40 4.19 12.95
CA ILE A 114 -14.26 3.44 14.21
C ILE A 114 -14.29 4.36 15.45
N SER A 115 -14.40 5.70 15.25
CA SER A 115 -14.64 6.70 16.30
C SER A 115 -13.66 6.64 17.48
N ASP A 116 -12.37 6.82 17.19
CA ASP A 116 -11.31 6.95 18.19
C ASP A 116 -10.70 8.36 18.07
N SER A 117 -10.70 9.12 19.18
CA SER A 117 -10.14 10.47 19.24
C SER A 117 -8.64 10.51 18.97
N SER A 118 -7.95 9.37 19.03
CA SER A 118 -6.52 9.26 18.74
C SER A 118 -6.19 9.18 17.24
N PHE A 119 -7.18 9.10 16.34
CA PHE A 119 -6.96 8.87 14.90
C PHE A 119 -5.89 9.80 14.30
N ASP A 120 -5.99 11.11 14.51
CA ASP A 120 -5.04 12.07 13.94
C ASP A 120 -3.63 11.90 14.48
N ASP A 121 -3.50 11.56 15.77
CA ASP A 121 -2.20 11.30 16.39
C ASP A 121 -1.61 9.98 15.89
N ARG A 122 -2.44 8.98 15.61
CA ARG A 122 -2.01 7.73 14.98
C ARG A 122 -1.51 7.95 13.56
N VAL A 123 -2.19 8.79 12.77
CA VAL A 123 -1.71 9.20 11.45
C VAL A 123 -0.34 9.88 11.55
N LYS A 124 -0.11 10.75 12.55
CA LYS A 124 1.21 11.38 12.76
C LYS A 124 2.29 10.35 13.13
N VAL A 125 1.98 9.36 13.98
CA VAL A 125 2.92 8.30 14.34
C VAL A 125 3.28 7.45 13.12
N MET A 126 2.29 7.03 12.35
CA MET A 126 2.52 6.24 11.13
C MET A 126 3.31 7.04 10.09
N ARG A 127 2.99 8.32 9.90
CA ARG A 127 3.74 9.21 8.99
C ARG A 127 5.22 9.29 9.35
N LYS A 128 5.54 9.46 10.64
CA LYS A 128 6.94 9.51 11.11
C LYS A 128 7.67 8.20 10.83
N GLN A 129 7.03 7.06 11.07
CA GLN A 129 7.62 5.75 10.80
C GLN A 129 7.81 5.50 9.30
N GLU A 130 6.81 5.85 8.50
CA GLU A 130 6.83 5.71 7.05
C GLU A 130 7.96 6.54 6.43
N LEU A 131 8.11 7.80 6.86
CA LEU A 131 9.18 8.68 6.41
C LEU A 131 10.56 8.08 6.67
N LEU A 132 10.78 7.53 7.88
CA LEU A 132 12.04 6.87 8.22
C LEU A 132 12.32 5.66 7.33
N LEU A 133 11.31 4.85 7.02
CA LEU A 133 11.48 3.67 6.15
C LEU A 133 11.82 4.04 4.71
N ILE A 134 11.32 5.16 4.22
CA ILE A 134 11.57 5.64 2.84
C ILE A 134 12.91 6.38 2.73
N GLN A 135 13.32 7.11 3.77
CA GLN A 135 14.53 7.93 3.73
C GLN A 135 15.80 7.20 4.16
N ASN A 136 15.69 6.18 5.00
CA ASN A 136 16.85 5.40 5.42
C ASN A 136 17.43 4.59 4.27
N SER A 137 18.70 4.23 4.38
CA SER A 137 19.35 3.36 3.41
C SER A 137 18.75 1.95 3.43
N ASP A 138 18.70 1.30 2.27
CA ASP A 138 18.30 -0.11 2.13
C ASP A 138 19.18 -0.79 1.09
N ASP A 139 19.78 -1.93 1.46
CA ASP A 139 20.75 -2.62 0.61
C ASP A 139 20.10 -3.32 -0.60
N GLU A 140 18.77 -3.43 -0.58
CA GLU A 140 17.98 -4.12 -1.61
C GLU A 140 16.95 -3.18 -2.25
N PHE A 141 16.76 -3.34 -3.56
CA PHE A 141 15.77 -2.58 -4.30
C PHE A 141 14.40 -3.29 -4.31
N PHE A 142 13.40 -2.62 -3.76
CA PHE A 142 12.00 -3.02 -3.82
C PHE A 142 11.12 -1.83 -4.20
N PHE A 143 9.89 -2.11 -4.62
CA PHE A 143 8.94 -1.04 -4.92
C PHE A 143 8.67 -0.10 -3.74
N HIS A 144 8.91 -0.53 -2.50
CA HIS A 144 8.83 0.31 -1.28
C HIS A 144 10.15 0.39 -0.47
N SER A 145 11.30 -0.01 -1.02
CA SER A 145 12.59 0.06 -0.30
C SER A 145 13.00 1.49 0.02
N GLY A 146 13.91 1.65 0.98
CA GLY A 146 14.58 2.91 1.28
C GLY A 146 15.51 3.39 0.15
N CYS A 147 16.41 4.33 0.47
CA CYS A 147 17.43 4.80 -0.46
C CYS A 147 18.49 3.70 -0.68
N PRO A 148 18.72 3.22 -1.92
CA PRO A 148 19.84 2.33 -2.21
C PRO A 148 21.20 2.99 -1.97
#